data_AF-A0A3D5E0W3-F1
#
_entry.id   AF-A0A3D5E0W3-F1
#
_cell.length_a   1.000
_cell.length_b   1.000
_cell.length_c   1.000
_cell.angle_alpha   90.00
_cell.angle_beta   90.00
_cell.angle_gamma   90.00
#
_symmetry.space_group_name_H-M   'P 1'
#
loop_
_entity.id
_entity.type
_entity.pdbx_description
1 polymer ?
#
loop_
_entity_poly.entity_id
_entity_poly.type
_entity_poly.pdbx_seq_one_letter_code
_entity_poly.pdbx_strand_id
1 'polypeptide(L)' 'MTSSQPPAGEDEYPQAIADDYPGWGIKYDDGRWAAWCPAVTVHATTATALRAAIEKAITGDAQG' A
#
# COMPACT_ATOMS: atom_id res chain seq x y z
N MET A 1 23.13 8.56 11.94
CA MET A 1 22.34 7.52 11.27
C MET A 1 20.90 7.78 11.68
N THR A 2 20.21 8.70 11.01
CA THR A 2 18.81 8.98 11.33
C THR A 2 18.00 8.06 10.44
N SER A 3 17.42 7.02 11.02
CA SER A 3 16.32 6.32 10.36
C SER A 3 15.20 7.34 10.28
N SER A 4 14.86 7.79 9.08
CA SER A 4 13.64 8.52 8.79
C SER A 4 12.49 7.55 9.05
N GLN A 5 12.17 7.33 10.31
CA GLN A 5 11.01 6.56 10.72
C GLN A 5 9.83 7.52 10.64
N PRO A 6 8.86 7.30 9.74
CA PRO A 6 7.57 7.97 9.79
C PRO A 6 7.02 8.01 11.24
N PRO A 7 6.22 9.04 11.60
CA PRO A 7 5.60 9.11 12.92
C PRO A 7 4.94 7.76 13.27
N ALA A 8 5.23 7.27 14.48
CA ALA A 8 4.76 5.99 14.99
C ALA A 8 3.25 5.85 14.74
N GLY A 9 2.88 4.96 13.81
CA GLY A 9 1.53 4.83 13.25
C GLY A 9 1.54 4.69 11.72
N GLU A 10 2.53 5.29 11.05
CA GLU A 10 2.71 5.16 9.59
C GLU A 10 3.58 3.96 9.19
N ASP A 11 4.44 3.40 10.06
CA ASP A 11 5.22 2.18 9.76
C ASP A 11 4.54 0.86 10.16
N GLU A 12 3.69 0.84 11.19
CA GLU A 12 2.94 -0.37 11.57
C GLU A 12 1.84 -0.71 10.55
N TYR A 13 1.21 0.33 9.99
CA TYR A 13 0.14 0.18 9.02
C TYR A 13 0.56 -0.49 7.69
N PRO A 14 1.70 -0.15 7.06
CA PRO A 14 2.12 -0.78 5.81
C PRO A 14 2.50 -2.24 5.98
N GLN A 15 3.10 -2.64 7.10
CA GLN A 15 3.31 -4.07 7.35
C GLN A 15 1.97 -4.79 7.52
N ALA A 16 1.00 -4.20 8.22
CA ALA A 16 -0.33 -4.79 8.36
C ALA A 16 -1.07 -4.92 7.00
N ILE A 17 -0.98 -3.93 6.11
CA ILE A 17 -1.54 -4.05 4.76
C ILE A 17 -0.73 -5.07 3.93
N ALA A 18 0.60 -5.06 3.97
CA ALA A 18 1.42 -5.99 3.21
C ALA A 18 1.22 -7.46 3.66
N ASP A 19 0.94 -7.68 4.95
CA ASP A 19 0.59 -8.99 5.51
C ASP A 19 -0.81 -9.46 5.03
N ASP A 20 -1.77 -8.54 4.93
CA ASP A 20 -3.14 -8.81 4.43
C ASP A 20 -3.17 -9.13 2.92
N TYR A 21 -2.19 -8.65 2.14
CA TYR A 21 -2.12 -8.83 0.68
C TYR A 21 -0.80 -9.45 0.21
N PRO A 22 -0.63 -10.79 0.33
CA PRO A 22 0.57 -11.47 -0.15
C PRO A 22 0.77 -11.25 -1.66
N GLY A 23 1.96 -10.76 -2.05
CA GLY A 23 2.29 -10.45 -3.44
C GLY A 23 2.22 -8.95 -3.80
N TRP A 24 1.76 -8.10 -2.87
CA TRP A 24 1.81 -6.65 -3.01
C TRP A 24 3.00 -6.06 -2.26
N GLY A 25 3.79 -5.23 -2.93
CA GLY A 25 4.78 -4.36 -2.30
C GLY A 25 4.14 -3.04 -1.90
N ILE A 26 4.50 -2.50 -0.74
CA ILE A 26 4.02 -1.21 -0.24
C ILE A 26 5.19 -0.30 0.09
N LYS A 27 5.08 0.96 -0.31
CA LYS A 27 6.09 2.01 -0.04
C LYS A 27 5.40 3.34 0.20
N TYR A 28 5.91 4.11 1.14
CA TYR A 28 5.60 5.53 1.26
C TYR A 28 6.71 6.34 0.57
N ASP A 29 6.34 7.20 -0.36
CA ASP A 29 7.26 8.06 -1.11
C ASP A 29 6.58 9.41 -1.37
N ASP A 30 7.33 10.51 -1.23
CA ASP A 30 6.86 11.88 -1.51
C ASP A 30 5.50 12.25 -0.86
N GLY A 31 5.26 11.80 0.37
CA GLY A 31 4.01 12.08 1.07
C GLY A 31 2.82 11.21 0.63
N ARG A 32 3.05 10.14 -0.14
CA ARG A 32 2.01 9.27 -0.68
C ARG A 32 2.36 7.79 -0.51
N TRP A 33 1.35 6.98 -0.25
CA TRP A 33 1.44 5.53 -0.27
C TRP A 33 1.33 5.00 -1.70
N ALA A 34 2.19 4.06 -2.03
CA ALA A 34 2.18 3.28 -3.26
C ALA A 34 2.08 1.80 -2.89
N ALA A 35 1.16 1.08 -3.53
CA ALA A 35 1.09 -0.37 -3.48
C ALA A 35 1.17 -0.92 -4.90
N TRP A 36 2.01 -1.92 -5.12
CA TRP A 36 2.20 -2.52 -6.44
C TRP A 36 2.23 -4.04 -6.38
N CYS A 37 1.69 -4.64 -7.41
CA CYS A 37 1.71 -6.07 -7.75
C CYS A 37 2.19 -6.16 -9.22
N PRO A 38 2.71 -7.28 -9.74
CA PRO A 38 3.34 -7.32 -11.07
C PRO A 38 2.51 -6.75 -12.24
N ALA A 39 1.18 -6.72 -12.10
CA ALA A 39 0.26 -6.19 -13.12
C ALA A 39 -0.35 -4.81 -12.77
N VAL A 40 -0.34 -4.38 -11.50
CA VAL A 40 -1.11 -3.21 -11.03
C VAL A 40 -0.28 -2.35 -10.08
N THR A 41 -0.39 -1.03 -10.20
CA THR A 41 0.15 -0.07 -9.23
C THR A 41 -0.93 0.92 -8.83
N VAL A 42 -1.15 1.08 -7.52
CA VAL A 42 -2.11 2.02 -6.95
C VAL A 42 -1.40 3.02 -6.04
N HIS A 43 -1.89 4.25 -6.02
CA HIS A 43 -1.35 5.32 -5.19
C HIS A 43 -2.45 5.96 -4.36
N ALA A 44 -2.18 6.26 -3.10
CA ALA A 44 -3.12 6.89 -2.18
C ALA A 44 -2.42 7.79 -1.16
N THR A 45 -3.06 8.88 -0.75
CA THR A 45 -2.51 9.79 0.26
C THR A 45 -2.70 9.29 1.69
N THR A 46 -3.57 8.29 1.90
CA THR A 46 -3.81 7.67 3.21
C THR A 46 -3.84 6.16 3.07
N ALA A 47 -3.50 5.46 4.15
CA ALA A 47 -3.41 4.01 4.15
C ALA A 47 -4.79 3.32 4.01
N THR A 48 -5.86 3.93 4.55
CA THR A 48 -7.23 3.46 4.33
C THR A 48 -7.65 3.57 2.86
N ALA A 49 -7.29 4.67 2.19
CA ALA A 49 -7.54 4.83 0.77
C ALA A 49 -6.69 3.85 -0.07
N LEU A 50 -5.47 3.54 0.38
CA LEU A 50 -4.62 2.54 -0.26
C LEU A 50 -5.27 1.15 -0.21
N ARG A 51 -5.76 0.73 0.96
CA ARG A 51 -6.46 -0.55 1.11
C ARG A 51 -7.67 -0.65 0.18
N ALA A 52 -8.53 0.36 0.18
CA ALA A 52 -9.68 0.40 -0.71
C ALA A 52 -9.29 0.37 -2.20
N ALA A 53 -8.15 0.96 -2.58
CA ALA A 53 -7.63 0.91 -3.94
C ALA A 53 -7.11 -0.48 -4.32
N ILE A 54 -6.41 -1.17 -3.39
CA ILE A 54 -5.97 -2.56 -3.56
C ILE A 54 -7.18 -3.49 -3.72
N GLU A 55 -8.21 -3.35 -2.87
CA GLU A 55 -9.42 -4.20 -2.96
C GLU A 55 -10.17 -4.00 -4.27
N LYS A 56 -10.28 -2.76 -4.73
CA LYS A 56 -10.84 -2.45 -6.06
C LYS A 56 -10.01 -3.03 -7.18
N ALA A 57 -8.68 -3.01 -7.08
CA ALA A 57 -7.80 -3.61 -8.07
C ALA A 57 -7.99 -5.13 -8.14
N ILE A 58 -8.02 -5.82 -7.00
CA ILE A 58 -8.25 -7.27 -6.93
C ILE A 58 -9.64 -7.65 -7.47
N THR A 59 -10.68 -6.90 -7.08
CA THR A 59 -12.06 -7.15 -7.54
C THR A 59 -12.25 -6.80 -9.02
N GLY A 60 -11.53 -5.79 -9.52
CA GLY A 60 -11.58 -5.36 -10.91
C GLY A 60 -10.81 -6.28 -11.86
N ASP A 61 -9.74 -6.93 -11.39
CA ASP A 61 -8.91 -7.87 -12.18
C ASP A 61 -9.57 -9.25 -12.33
N ALA A 62 -10.55 -9.61 -11.48
CA ALA A 62 -11.30 -10.86 -11.56
C ALA A 62 -12.31 -10.93 -12.74
N GLN A 63 -12.36 -9.91 -13.60
CA GLN A 63 -13.18 -9.89 -14.81
C GLN A 63 -12.30 -9.57 -16.04
N GLY A 64 -11.46 -10.52 -16.44
CA GLY A 64 -10.66 -10.47 -17.67
C GLY A 64 -10.36 -11.87 -18.19
#